data_AF-A0A1M7TVI7-F1
#
_entry.id   AF-A0A1M7TVI7-F1
#
_cell.length_a   1.000
_cell.length_b   1.000
_cell.length_c   1.000
_cell.angle_alpha   90.00
_cell.angle_beta   90.00
_cell.angle_gamma   90.00
#
_symmetry.space_group_name_H-M   'P 1'
#
loop_
_entity.id
_entity.type
_entity.pdbx_description
1 polymer ?
#
loop_
_entity_poly.entity_id
_entity_poly.type
_entity_poly.pdbx_seq_one_letter_code
_entity_poly.pdbx_strand_id
1 'polypeptide(L)'
;MAERTLLRAVLEQRGWASWPVFEMHFSDAARRVAERTAAVPMSISQATFKRWLSGERDPRSLAGVVLEEMLGVETELLFRPAPSHDVVLPRPLGITSRAAALALDARWGNSLLFPSSPAAGVDGSWRMEGLGLFDGTSVAVQAYEAIALPDDLVGIGPDDYPHLRAFVQPLRRALVLGSLGAGQGTGLFAVDAAHVRRQLVAERPVDVLPIPAAYRLDDLTYGLIWAFTNLDDGLSADDAALRSGAADLDTQLARPLSAVARAAFPGLSAVGALWLGSRHCARHTIRRLRRPVDTWALWHRDCRGEEAAAWLFFRHQHDVVRTVLDHLADGRTPLGSAFCVPAAAVKDSPAFERILLFLAIAWLESCGVPAWVCAEPEYAQVDGFLLVPGQRAVVTNWLRTPDVCQVDVTDRKAQLRDYADAVGHARAHTVAAGDTPAARLRALADHLELDWSWVTRRCRELSEYGLVDMLRPRSRLLTLSQADSVLAFLGKLDADD
;
A
#
# COMPACT_ATOMS: atom_id res chain seq x y z
N MET A 1 28.46 27.15 23.75
CA MET A 1 29.05 26.30 22.70
C MET A 1 29.22 27.17 21.46
N ALA A 2 30.38 27.14 20.80
CA ALA A 2 30.55 27.85 19.52
C ALA A 2 29.62 27.21 18.47
N GLU A 3 28.91 28.04 17.72
CA GLU A 3 27.94 27.62 16.71
C GLU A 3 28.64 26.88 15.57
N ARG A 4 28.08 25.75 15.10
CA ARG A 4 28.71 24.90 14.09
C ARG A 4 28.76 25.64 12.75
N THR A 5 29.93 25.85 12.15
CA THR A 5 30.08 26.51 10.83
C THR A 5 29.77 25.56 9.68
N LEU A 6 29.36 26.11 8.52
CA LEU A 6 29.10 25.34 7.31
C LEU A 6 30.36 24.58 6.84
N LEU A 7 31.55 25.16 6.99
CA LEU A 7 32.84 24.53 6.71
C LEU A 7 32.97 23.21 7.45
N ARG A 8 32.70 23.21 8.76
CA ARG A 8 32.77 22.00 9.57
C ARG A 8 31.74 20.96 9.13
N ALA A 9 30.52 21.39 8.79
CA ALA A 9 29.49 20.48 8.32
C ALA A 9 29.86 19.79 6.99
N VAL A 10 30.36 20.56 6.01
CA VAL A 10 30.77 20.03 4.69
C VAL A 10 31.96 19.07 4.83
N LEU A 11 32.94 19.39 5.68
CA LEU A 11 34.10 18.52 5.91
C LEU A 11 33.70 17.22 6.62
N GLU A 12 32.79 17.26 7.59
CA GLU A 12 32.27 16.05 8.25
C GLU A 12 31.48 15.18 7.25
N GLN A 13 30.62 15.77 6.41
CA GLN A 13 29.86 15.04 5.39
C GLN A 13 30.75 14.31 4.38
N ARG A 14 31.90 14.91 4.02
CA ARG A 14 32.88 14.30 3.10
C ARG A 14 33.88 13.37 3.78
N GLY A 15 33.84 13.23 5.10
CA GLY A 15 34.85 12.50 5.87
C GLY A 15 36.22 13.18 5.92
N TRP A 16 36.29 14.48 5.63
CA TRP A 16 37.52 15.29 5.56
C TRP A 16 37.77 16.11 6.83
N ALA A 17 37.02 15.88 7.90
CA ALA A 17 37.15 16.65 9.14
C ALA A 17 38.45 16.36 9.94
N SER A 18 39.22 15.33 9.56
CA SER A 18 40.53 15.04 10.15
C SER A 18 41.64 15.83 9.45
N TRP A 19 42.63 16.30 10.22
CA TRP A 19 43.74 17.10 9.68
C TRP A 19 44.47 16.43 8.51
N PRO A 20 44.88 15.14 8.56
CA PRO A 20 45.64 14.54 7.47
C PRO A 20 44.86 14.46 6.15
N VAL A 21 43.56 14.18 6.23
CA VAL A 21 42.69 14.11 5.05
C VAL A 21 42.43 15.50 4.48
N PHE A 22 42.18 16.48 5.35
CA PHE A 22 42.00 17.87 4.95
C PHE A 22 43.26 18.46 4.30
N GLU A 23 44.44 18.28 4.90
CA GLU A 23 45.71 18.82 4.43
C GLU A 23 46.05 18.33 3.01
N MET A 24 45.78 17.05 2.73
CA MET A 24 45.94 16.46 1.40
C MET A 24 45.08 17.20 0.36
N HIS A 25 43.77 17.33 0.61
CA HIS A 25 42.85 17.99 -0.32
C HIS A 25 43.11 19.49 -0.44
N PHE A 26 43.47 20.14 0.66
CA PHE A 26 43.81 21.57 0.67
C PHE A 26 45.09 21.84 -0.12
N SER A 27 46.12 21.00 0.01
CA SER A 27 47.39 21.14 -0.71
C SER A 27 47.21 20.96 -2.22
N ASP A 28 46.36 20.01 -2.63
CA ASP A 28 46.05 19.81 -4.04
C ASP A 28 45.24 20.98 -4.63
N ALA A 29 44.28 21.52 -3.88
CA ALA A 29 43.55 22.72 -4.28
C ALA A 29 44.47 23.96 -4.33
N ALA A 30 45.37 24.10 -3.35
CA ALA A 30 46.36 25.18 -3.30
C ALA A 30 47.29 25.16 -4.51
N ARG A 31 47.69 23.97 -4.99
CA ARG A 31 48.49 23.81 -6.21
C ARG A 31 47.73 24.28 -7.45
N ARG A 32 46.46 23.87 -7.61
CA ARG A 32 45.61 24.31 -8.74
C ARG A 32 45.34 25.82 -8.73
N VAL A 33 45.14 26.42 -7.56
CA VAL A 33 44.98 27.88 -7.43
C VAL A 33 46.29 28.59 -7.76
N ALA A 34 47.42 28.10 -7.26
CA ALA A 34 48.75 28.66 -7.54
C ALA A 34 49.07 28.65 -9.05
N GLU A 35 48.78 27.56 -9.76
CA GLU A 35 48.98 27.43 -11.21
C GLU A 35 48.15 28.46 -12.00
N ARG A 36 46.91 28.73 -11.59
CA ARG A 36 46.02 29.71 -12.28
C ARG A 36 46.32 31.16 -11.94
N THR A 37 46.86 31.42 -10.75
CA THR A 37 47.08 32.79 -10.24
C THR A 37 48.54 33.24 -10.28
N ALA A 38 49.44 32.38 -10.77
CA ALA A 38 50.90 32.56 -10.71
C ALA A 38 51.43 32.85 -9.29
N ALA A 39 50.71 32.36 -8.27
CA ALA A 39 51.07 32.51 -6.86
C ALA A 39 51.93 31.33 -6.37
N VAL A 40 52.62 31.50 -5.24
CA VAL A 40 53.33 30.39 -4.58
C VAL A 40 52.32 29.45 -3.92
N PRO A 41 52.44 28.11 -4.05
CA PRO A 41 51.58 27.15 -3.36
C PRO A 41 51.61 27.38 -1.86
N MET A 42 50.44 27.58 -1.26
CA MET A 42 50.33 27.84 0.17
C MET A 42 50.13 26.56 0.98
N SER A 43 50.72 26.53 2.17
CA SER A 43 50.41 25.55 3.21
C SER A 43 49.80 26.25 4.42
N ILE A 44 49.07 25.48 5.22
CA ILE A 44 48.46 25.96 6.46
C ILE A 44 48.84 25.02 7.60
N SER A 45 48.78 25.52 8.83
CA SER A 45 49.07 24.70 10.00
C SER A 45 47.82 24.01 10.51
N GLN A 46 48.00 22.88 11.22
CA GLN A 46 46.91 22.21 11.93
C GLN A 46 46.19 23.14 12.93
N ALA A 47 46.90 24.10 13.53
CA ALA A 47 46.32 25.09 14.43
C ALA A 47 45.38 26.06 13.67
N THR A 48 45.75 26.48 12.46
CA THR A 48 44.90 27.32 11.61
C THR A 48 43.63 26.57 11.21
N PHE A 49 43.76 25.31 10.83
CA PHE A 49 42.62 24.44 10.51
C PHE A 49 41.66 24.27 11.69
N LYS A 50 42.18 23.99 12.90
CA LYS A 50 41.34 23.89 14.11
C LYS A 50 40.57 25.19 14.39
N ARG A 51 41.21 26.35 14.18
CA ARG A 51 40.57 27.66 14.35
C ARG A 51 39.50 27.95 13.29
N TRP A 52 39.68 27.45 12.08
CA TRP A 52 38.64 27.53 11.03
C TRP A 52 37.44 26.64 11.36
N LEU A 53 37.68 25.42 11.87
CA LEU A 53 36.61 24.51 12.30
C LEU A 53 35.82 25.02 13.50
N SER A 54 36.44 25.81 14.38
CA SER A 54 35.76 26.43 15.53
C SER A 54 35.08 27.76 15.22
N GLY A 55 35.25 28.29 14.00
CA GLY A 55 34.73 29.62 13.61
C GLY A 55 35.44 30.79 14.30
N GLU A 56 36.58 30.55 14.96
CA GLU A 56 37.34 31.60 15.68
C GLU A 56 38.09 32.56 14.74
N ARG A 57 38.29 32.17 13.48
CA ARG A 57 39.04 32.98 12.52
C ARG A 57 38.62 32.69 11.09
N ASP A 58 38.30 33.72 10.35
CA ASP A 58 38.05 33.58 8.91
C ASP A 58 39.38 33.51 8.12
N PRO A 59 39.44 32.68 7.07
CA PRO A 59 40.56 32.64 6.14
C PRO A 59 40.66 33.99 5.43
N ARG A 60 41.85 34.58 5.44
CA ARG A 60 42.13 35.81 4.69
C ARG A 60 42.73 35.46 3.33
N SER A 61 42.46 36.31 2.34
CA SER A 61 43.10 36.34 1.02
C SER A 61 43.09 34.98 0.30
N LEU A 62 44.26 34.46 -0.09
CA LEU A 62 44.42 33.29 -0.95
C LEU A 62 43.88 32.00 -0.29
N ALA A 63 43.85 31.93 1.04
CA ALA A 63 43.31 30.78 1.77
C ALA A 63 41.81 30.57 1.50
N GLY A 64 41.05 31.65 1.36
CA GLY A 64 39.61 31.58 1.02
C GLY A 64 39.41 31.03 -0.39
N VAL A 65 40.16 31.56 -1.36
CA VAL A 65 40.13 31.10 -2.76
C VAL A 65 40.47 29.61 -2.88
N VAL A 66 41.41 29.12 -2.07
CA VAL A 66 41.74 27.69 -2.02
C VAL A 66 40.60 26.85 -1.42
N LEU A 67 39.92 27.33 -0.38
CA LEU A 67 38.76 26.65 0.19
C LEU A 67 37.58 26.62 -0.78
N GLU A 68 37.36 27.71 -1.51
CA GLU A 68 36.34 27.81 -2.57
C GLU A 68 36.60 26.80 -3.69
N GLU A 69 37.84 26.73 -4.18
CA GLU A 69 38.25 25.76 -5.20
C GLU A 69 38.12 24.31 -4.70
N MET A 70 38.45 24.07 -3.42
CA MET A 70 38.40 22.73 -2.83
C MET A 70 36.96 22.24 -2.60
N LEU A 71 36.07 23.12 -2.15
CA LEU A 71 34.74 22.75 -1.66
C LEU A 71 33.62 23.08 -2.64
N GLY A 72 33.86 24.00 -3.59
CA GLY A 72 32.85 24.49 -4.53
C GLY A 72 31.83 25.43 -3.88
N VAL A 73 32.18 26.06 -2.76
CA VAL A 73 31.29 26.93 -1.95
C VAL A 73 32.06 28.20 -1.59
N GLU A 74 31.42 29.36 -1.74
CA GLU A 74 32.00 30.66 -1.40
C GLU A 74 32.50 30.69 0.06
N THR A 75 33.67 31.30 0.27
CA THR A 75 34.32 31.38 1.59
C THR A 75 33.39 32.06 2.59
N GLU A 76 32.70 33.12 2.18
CA GLU A 76 31.76 33.82 3.08
C GLU A 76 30.66 32.89 3.59
N LEU A 77 30.12 32.01 2.73
CA LEU A 77 29.08 31.04 3.11
C LEU A 77 29.64 29.93 4.01
N LEU A 78 30.87 29.47 3.78
CA LEU A 78 31.51 28.42 4.57
C LEU A 78 31.67 28.79 6.06
N PHE A 79 31.79 30.08 6.38
CA PHE A 79 31.98 30.55 7.75
C PHE A 79 30.71 31.12 8.40
N ARG A 80 29.57 31.13 7.68
CA ARG A 80 28.25 31.35 8.29
C ARG A 80 27.86 30.15 9.17
N PRO A 81 26.96 30.34 10.15
CA PRO A 81 26.35 29.25 10.88
C PRO A 81 25.81 28.20 9.90
N ALA A 82 26.19 26.94 10.08
CA ALA A 82 25.60 25.86 9.32
C ALA A 82 24.09 25.87 9.58
N PRO A 83 23.25 25.61 8.56
CA PRO A 83 21.84 25.35 8.80
C PRO A 83 21.74 24.20 9.81
N SER A 84 21.35 24.50 11.04
CA SER A 84 21.08 23.50 12.07
C SER A 84 19.69 22.96 11.80
N HIS A 85 19.62 21.77 11.20
CA HIS A 85 18.43 20.96 11.38
C HIS A 85 18.58 20.29 12.74
N ASP A 86 17.67 20.59 13.66
CA ASP A 86 17.56 19.82 14.90
C ASP A 86 17.18 18.40 14.52
N VAL A 87 18.18 17.53 14.52
CA VAL A 87 17.97 16.11 14.29
C VAL A 87 17.56 15.50 15.61
N VAL A 88 16.26 15.26 15.74
CA VAL A 88 15.75 14.38 16.79
C VAL A 88 16.00 12.95 16.33
N LEU A 89 16.71 12.15 17.14
CA LEU A 89 16.93 10.73 16.85
C LEU A 89 15.90 9.87 17.59
N PRO A 90 15.49 8.71 17.02
CA PRO A 90 14.63 7.78 17.72
C PRO A 90 15.40 7.13 18.87
N ARG A 91 14.69 6.72 19.92
CA ARG A 91 15.28 5.86 20.95
C ARG A 91 15.65 4.51 20.31
N PRO A 92 16.80 3.91 20.67
CA PRO A 92 17.16 2.58 20.19
C PRO A 92 16.08 1.56 20.58
N LEU A 93 15.67 0.73 19.62
CA LEU A 93 14.80 -0.41 19.90
C LEU A 93 15.53 -1.44 20.75
N GLY A 94 14.81 -2.02 21.70
CA GLY A 94 15.25 -3.18 22.46
C GLY A 94 15.45 -4.39 21.57
N ILE A 95 16.22 -5.36 22.07
CA ILE A 95 16.58 -6.59 21.33
C ILE A 95 15.32 -7.34 20.88
N THR A 96 14.29 -7.38 21.72
CA THR A 96 13.06 -8.15 21.49
C THR A 96 12.20 -7.51 20.42
N SER A 97 12.10 -6.18 20.43
CA SER A 97 11.35 -5.40 19.46
C SER A 97 12.04 -5.40 18.10
N ARG A 98 13.38 -5.42 18.08
CA ARG A 98 14.17 -5.68 16.87
C ARG A 98 13.96 -7.10 16.34
N ALA A 99 13.91 -8.10 17.21
CA ALA A 99 13.62 -9.49 16.82
C ALA A 99 12.20 -9.63 16.25
N ALA A 100 11.21 -8.95 16.83
CA ALA A 100 9.85 -8.91 16.29
C ALA A 100 9.80 -8.27 14.89
N ALA A 101 10.55 -7.20 14.66
CA ALA A 101 10.65 -6.57 13.33
C ALA A 101 11.29 -7.50 12.30
N LEU A 102 12.38 -8.20 12.68
CA LEU A 102 13.03 -9.19 11.82
C LEU A 102 12.13 -10.42 11.54
N ALA A 103 11.28 -10.80 12.49
CA ALA A 103 10.35 -11.91 12.31
C ALA A 103 9.26 -11.63 11.26
N LEU A 104 8.93 -10.37 10.98
CA LEU A 104 7.99 -10.03 9.91
C LEU A 104 8.54 -10.41 8.52
N ASP A 105 9.82 -10.17 8.28
CA ASP A 105 10.47 -10.53 7.00
C ASP A 105 10.54 -12.04 6.80
N ALA A 106 10.63 -12.80 7.89
CA ALA A 106 10.56 -14.26 7.84
C ALA A 106 9.13 -14.77 7.59
N ARG A 107 8.09 -13.96 7.87
CA ARG A 107 6.69 -14.36 7.75
C ARG A 107 6.15 -14.16 6.33
N TRP A 108 6.49 -13.06 5.67
CA TRP A 108 5.97 -12.73 4.35
C TRP A 108 7.10 -12.58 3.34
N GLY A 109 7.17 -13.49 2.37
CA GLY A 109 8.25 -13.54 1.38
C GLY A 109 8.32 -12.33 0.44
N ASN A 110 7.27 -11.50 0.38
CA ASN A 110 7.23 -10.24 -0.38
C ASN A 110 7.43 -9.00 0.50
N SER A 111 7.74 -9.16 1.79
CA SER A 111 7.99 -8.08 2.74
C SER A 111 9.48 -7.95 3.04
N LEU A 112 9.98 -6.71 3.04
CA LEU A 112 11.30 -6.37 3.57
C LEU A 112 11.20 -5.12 4.44
N LEU A 113 11.27 -5.31 5.75
CA LEU A 113 11.18 -4.28 6.78
C LEU A 113 12.58 -3.90 7.26
N PHE A 114 12.97 -2.68 6.95
CA PHE A 114 14.16 -2.04 7.52
C PHE A 114 13.68 -1.09 8.62
N PRO A 115 13.55 -1.55 9.88
CA PRO A 115 13.25 -0.66 10.97
C PRO A 115 14.42 0.35 11.11
N SER A 116 14.09 1.58 11.45
CA SER A 116 14.96 2.76 11.46
C SER A 116 16.45 2.51 11.69
N SER A 117 17.26 3.12 10.82
CA SER A 117 18.68 3.34 11.11
C SER A 117 18.82 4.40 12.20
N PRO A 118 19.77 4.30 13.14
CA PRO A 118 20.01 5.35 14.15
C PRO A 118 20.64 6.63 13.55
N ALA A 119 20.64 6.77 12.22
CA ALA A 119 21.22 7.90 11.51
C ALA A 119 20.19 9.03 11.32
N ALA A 120 20.64 10.24 11.63
CA ALA A 120 19.94 11.48 11.43
C ALA A 120 19.29 11.60 10.04
N GLY A 121 17.96 11.73 9.96
CA GLY A 121 17.23 11.93 8.70
C GLY A 121 17.11 10.69 7.80
N VAL A 122 17.51 9.51 8.28
CA VAL A 122 17.31 8.23 7.60
C VAL A 122 16.18 7.48 8.31
N ASP A 123 14.98 7.59 7.76
CA ASP A 123 13.84 6.84 8.26
C ASP A 123 13.94 5.36 7.87
N GLY A 124 13.29 4.50 8.65
CA GLY A 124 13.09 3.11 8.25
C GLY A 124 12.24 3.03 6.98
N SER A 125 12.35 1.91 6.26
CA SER A 125 11.53 1.64 5.08
C SER A 125 10.94 0.24 5.17
N TRP A 126 9.67 0.10 4.86
CA TRP A 126 9.03 -1.19 4.63
C TRP A 126 8.73 -1.31 3.15
N ARG A 127 9.36 -2.26 2.49
CA ARG A 127 9.12 -2.62 1.09
C ARG A 127 8.15 -3.79 1.06
N MET A 128 7.16 -3.69 0.17
CA MET A 128 6.17 -4.73 -0.03
C MET A 128 5.99 -4.93 -1.53
N GLU A 129 6.57 -6.02 -2.04
CA GLU A 129 6.58 -6.37 -3.45
C GLU A 129 5.21 -6.92 -3.88
N GLY A 130 4.88 -6.78 -5.17
CA GLY A 130 3.74 -7.47 -5.78
C GLY A 130 4.04 -8.95 -6.06
N LEU A 131 3.01 -9.76 -6.23
CA LEU A 131 3.11 -11.19 -6.59
C LEU A 131 2.74 -11.45 -8.07
N GLY A 132 2.52 -10.39 -8.85
CA GLY A 132 2.49 -10.45 -10.32
C GLY A 132 1.72 -9.32 -10.99
N LEU A 133 0.83 -8.63 -10.28
CA LEU A 133 -0.06 -7.58 -10.78
C LEU A 133 0.31 -6.18 -10.28
N PHE A 134 0.79 -6.06 -9.04
CA PHE A 134 1.29 -4.83 -8.44
C PHE A 134 2.78 -4.67 -8.75
N ASP A 135 3.21 -3.43 -8.97
CA ASP A 135 4.62 -3.11 -9.22
C ASP A 135 5.50 -3.17 -7.95
N GLY A 136 4.89 -3.33 -6.78
CA GLY A 136 5.53 -3.18 -5.49
C GLY A 136 5.55 -1.73 -5.00
N THR A 137 5.68 -1.54 -3.69
CA THR A 137 5.76 -0.21 -3.08
C THR A 137 6.72 -0.20 -1.88
N SER A 138 7.09 1.00 -1.45
CA SER A 138 7.79 1.22 -0.19
C SER A 138 7.18 2.35 0.60
N VAL A 139 6.98 2.11 1.89
CA VAL A 139 6.49 3.11 2.84
C VAL A 139 7.56 3.38 3.87
N ALA A 140 7.63 4.62 4.34
CA ALA A 140 8.50 4.90 5.46
C ALA A 140 7.89 4.37 6.76
N VAL A 141 8.74 3.86 7.63
CA VAL A 141 8.32 3.25 8.88
C VAL A 141 9.22 3.65 10.01
N GLN A 142 8.63 3.81 11.18
CA GLN A 142 9.37 3.97 12.42
C GLN A 142 8.74 3.09 13.49
N ALA A 143 9.57 2.26 14.11
CA ALA A 143 9.16 1.44 15.23
C ALA A 143 9.53 2.10 16.56
N TYR A 144 8.69 1.91 17.57
CA TYR A 144 8.85 2.40 18.93
C TYR A 144 8.55 1.27 19.93
N GLU A 145 9.19 1.34 21.10
CA GLU A 145 8.80 0.51 22.23
C GLU A 145 7.42 0.95 22.73
N ALA A 146 6.52 -0.01 22.87
CA ALA A 146 5.18 0.22 23.33
C ALA A 146 4.87 -0.55 24.61
N ILE A 147 3.90 -0.06 25.36
CA ILE A 147 3.39 -0.67 26.60
C ILE A 147 1.97 -1.17 26.39
N ALA A 148 1.58 -2.22 27.11
CA ALA A 148 0.19 -2.62 27.13
C ALA A 148 -0.63 -1.59 27.93
N LEU A 149 -1.79 -1.23 27.42
CA LEU A 149 -2.76 -0.35 28.07
C LEU A 149 -4.06 -1.14 28.37
N PRO A 150 -4.94 -0.62 29.24
CA PRO A 150 -6.31 -1.14 29.37
C PRO A 150 -7.09 -1.10 28.05
N ASP A 151 -8.24 -1.78 28.01
CA ASP A 151 -9.20 -1.75 26.90
C ASP A 151 -8.64 -2.19 25.53
N ASP A 152 -7.77 -3.21 25.53
CA ASP A 152 -7.15 -3.75 24.31
C ASP A 152 -6.39 -2.70 23.48
N LEU A 153 -5.69 -1.80 24.17
CA LEU A 153 -4.83 -0.79 23.56
C LEU A 153 -3.35 -1.05 23.84
N VAL A 154 -2.53 -0.52 22.95
CA VAL A 154 -1.07 -0.48 23.05
C VAL A 154 -0.63 0.99 22.98
N GLY A 155 0.32 1.38 23.81
CA GLY A 155 0.68 2.79 24.01
C GLY A 155 2.11 3.12 23.66
N ILE A 156 2.35 4.19 22.89
CA ILE A 156 3.68 4.79 22.73
C ILE A 156 3.80 6.00 23.66
N GLY A 157 4.83 5.99 24.52
CA GLY A 157 5.00 6.99 25.58
C GLY A 157 5.49 8.36 25.10
N PRO A 158 5.40 9.39 25.98
CA PRO A 158 5.70 10.78 25.65
C PRO A 158 7.18 11.04 25.35
N ASP A 159 8.09 10.18 25.84
CA ASP A 159 9.52 10.25 25.55
C ASP A 159 9.84 10.17 24.06
N ASP A 160 8.99 9.49 23.27
CA ASP A 160 9.16 9.34 21.83
C ASP A 160 8.51 10.49 21.03
N TYR A 161 7.72 11.35 21.67
CA TYR A 161 6.95 12.40 20.99
C TYR A 161 7.80 13.39 20.20
N PRO A 162 8.99 13.84 20.67
CA PRO A 162 9.85 14.70 19.87
C PRO A 162 10.22 14.06 18.52
N HIS A 163 10.58 12.78 18.52
CA HIS A 163 10.94 12.05 17.29
C HIS A 163 9.70 11.76 16.44
N LEU A 164 8.61 11.31 17.07
CA LEU A 164 7.34 11.06 16.39
C LEU A 164 6.87 12.30 15.61
N ARG A 165 6.91 13.48 16.23
CA ARG A 165 6.53 14.75 15.57
C ARG A 165 7.41 15.06 14.35
N ALA A 166 8.72 14.77 14.43
CA ALA A 166 9.64 14.92 13.30
C ALA A 166 9.33 13.90 12.19
N PHE A 167 8.95 12.67 12.54
CA PHE A 167 8.67 11.58 11.60
C PHE A 167 7.32 11.71 10.87
N VAL A 168 6.24 12.12 11.54
CA VAL A 168 4.86 12.09 11.01
C VAL A 168 4.51 13.25 10.06
N GLN A 169 5.40 13.53 9.11
CA GLN A 169 5.27 14.61 8.13
C GLN A 169 4.03 14.44 7.22
N PRO A 170 3.37 15.54 6.78
CA PRO A 170 2.12 15.48 6.02
C PRO A 170 2.26 14.98 4.58
N LEU A 171 3.41 15.20 3.94
CA LEU A 171 3.60 14.92 2.52
C LEU A 171 4.02 13.49 2.21
N ARG A 172 4.43 12.70 3.21
CA ARG A 172 4.91 11.32 3.00
C ARG A 172 3.91 10.32 3.57
N ARG A 173 3.74 9.17 2.89
CA ARG A 173 3.11 8.00 3.52
C ARG A 173 4.08 7.42 4.53
N ALA A 174 3.62 7.24 5.75
CA ALA A 174 4.41 6.62 6.79
C ALA A 174 3.51 5.80 7.72
N LEU A 175 4.06 4.70 8.23
CA LEU A 175 3.44 3.90 9.27
C LEU A 175 4.27 4.01 10.55
N VAL A 176 3.59 4.16 11.68
CA VAL A 176 4.20 4.06 13.01
C VAL A 176 3.94 2.65 13.52
N LEU A 177 5.01 1.98 13.96
CA LEU A 177 4.94 0.64 14.51
C LEU A 177 5.14 0.68 16.03
N GLY A 178 4.20 0.15 16.79
CA GLY A 178 4.38 -0.13 18.22
C GLY A 178 4.82 -1.57 18.42
N SER A 179 5.86 -1.82 19.22
CA SER A 179 6.28 -3.17 19.59
C SER A 179 6.13 -3.39 21.09
N LEU A 180 5.41 -4.44 21.47
CA LEU A 180 5.40 -4.87 22.87
C LEU A 180 6.71 -5.61 23.16
N GLY A 181 7.52 -5.07 24.08
CA GLY A 181 8.75 -5.71 24.53
C GLY A 181 8.49 -7.03 25.29
N ALA A 182 9.53 -7.85 25.49
CA ALA A 182 9.41 -9.22 26.02
C ALA A 182 8.73 -9.39 27.40
N GLY A 183 8.55 -8.32 28.17
CA GLY A 183 7.83 -8.35 29.45
C GLY A 183 6.34 -8.01 29.37
N GLN A 184 5.82 -7.63 28.19
CA GLN A 184 4.46 -7.08 28.00
C GLN A 184 3.65 -7.84 26.96
N GLY A 185 4.28 -8.74 26.19
CA GLY A 185 3.63 -9.53 25.16
C GLY A 185 4.55 -9.73 23.95
N THR A 186 3.97 -10.25 22.86
CA THR A 186 4.65 -10.33 21.56
C THR A 186 3.74 -9.73 20.50
N GLY A 187 4.31 -8.95 19.58
CA GLY A 187 3.57 -8.38 18.46
C GLY A 187 4.08 -7.02 18.01
N LEU A 188 3.79 -6.71 16.76
CA LEU A 188 3.94 -5.38 16.18
C LEU A 188 2.57 -4.87 15.78
N PHE A 189 2.31 -3.59 16.01
CA PHE A 189 1.03 -2.94 15.77
C PHE A 189 1.28 -1.76 14.84
N ALA A 190 0.48 -1.60 13.80
CA ALA A 190 0.70 -0.56 12.79
C ALA A 190 -0.42 0.49 12.79
N VAL A 191 -0.04 1.75 12.67
CA VAL A 191 -0.99 2.87 12.55
C VAL A 191 -0.50 3.88 11.52
N ASP A 192 -1.42 4.55 10.82
CA ASP A 192 -1.06 5.56 9.82
C ASP A 192 -0.49 6.82 10.51
N ALA A 193 0.63 7.34 9.99
CA ALA A 193 1.26 8.54 10.53
C ALA A 193 0.33 9.76 10.53
N ALA A 194 -0.64 9.84 9.63
CA ALA A 194 -1.62 10.92 9.64
C ALA A 194 -2.59 10.82 10.83
N HIS A 195 -2.92 9.62 11.31
CA HIS A 195 -3.68 9.46 12.55
C HIS A 195 -2.84 9.93 13.74
N VAL A 196 -1.60 9.45 13.83
CA VAL A 196 -0.67 9.84 14.90
C VAL A 196 -0.46 11.35 14.94
N ARG A 197 -0.27 11.99 13.79
CA ARG A 197 -0.16 13.45 13.71
C ARG A 197 -1.38 14.17 14.28
N ARG A 198 -2.60 13.68 14.00
CA ARG A 198 -3.84 14.28 14.55
C ARG A 198 -3.84 14.20 16.08
N GLN A 199 -3.43 13.07 16.66
CA GLN A 199 -3.37 12.87 18.10
C GLN A 199 -2.32 13.78 18.78
N LEU A 200 -1.19 14.02 18.12
CA LEU A 200 -0.09 14.82 18.67
C LEU A 200 -0.32 16.35 18.61
N VAL A 201 -1.23 16.81 17.74
CA VAL A 201 -1.55 18.25 17.52
C VAL A 201 -2.85 18.67 18.24
N ALA A 202 -3.61 17.72 18.78
CA ALA A 202 -4.86 18.01 19.49
C ALA A 202 -4.66 18.98 20.67
N GLU A 203 -5.67 19.81 20.96
CA GLU A 203 -5.65 20.82 22.04
C GLU A 203 -5.34 20.22 23.43
N ARG A 204 -5.57 18.92 23.59
CA ARG A 204 -5.08 18.09 24.69
C ARG A 204 -4.31 16.91 24.08
N PRO A 205 -2.98 16.99 23.96
CA PRO A 205 -2.18 15.86 23.53
C PRO A 205 -2.42 14.69 24.48
N VAL A 206 -2.59 13.49 23.92
CA VAL A 206 -2.69 12.27 24.72
C VAL A 206 -1.38 12.05 25.48
N ASP A 207 -1.45 11.67 26.76
CA ASP A 207 -0.26 11.39 27.58
C ASP A 207 0.51 10.18 27.04
N VAL A 208 -0.22 9.21 26.47
CA VAL A 208 0.30 8.05 25.76
C VAL A 208 -0.48 7.91 24.45
N LEU A 209 0.23 7.74 23.33
CA LEU A 209 -0.39 7.57 22.01
C LEU A 209 -1.01 6.17 21.91
N PRO A 210 -2.36 6.06 21.86
CA PRO A 210 -3.01 4.75 21.83
C PRO A 210 -3.00 4.18 20.40
N ILE A 211 -2.78 2.87 20.32
CA ILE A 211 -2.87 2.05 19.11
C ILE A 211 -3.78 0.87 19.47
N PRO A 212 -4.92 0.67 18.79
CA PRO A 212 -5.76 -0.51 19.00
C PRO A 212 -4.98 -1.82 18.84
N ALA A 213 -5.13 -2.76 19.78
CA ALA A 213 -4.54 -4.10 19.66
C ALA A 213 -5.06 -4.85 18.42
N ALA A 214 -6.25 -4.48 17.94
CA ALA A 214 -6.80 -4.96 16.68
C ALA A 214 -5.89 -4.69 15.47
N TYR A 215 -5.05 -3.65 15.51
CA TYR A 215 -4.07 -3.31 14.46
C TYR A 215 -2.76 -4.10 14.56
N ARG A 216 -2.75 -5.19 15.33
CA ARG A 216 -1.64 -6.14 15.35
C ARG A 216 -1.38 -6.68 13.95
N LEU A 217 -0.12 -6.61 13.52
CA LEU A 217 0.39 -7.18 12.29
C LEU A 217 0.29 -8.72 12.30
N ASP A 218 -0.60 -9.21 11.46
CA ASP A 218 -0.88 -10.60 11.13
C ASP A 218 -1.30 -10.68 9.66
N ASP A 219 -1.64 -11.87 9.14
CA ASP A 219 -1.90 -12.04 7.70
C ASP A 219 -3.10 -11.22 7.21
N LEU A 220 -4.09 -10.92 8.08
CA LEU A 220 -5.23 -10.09 7.74
C LEU A 220 -4.83 -8.62 7.60
N THR A 221 -4.22 -8.05 8.64
CA THR A 221 -3.81 -6.63 8.62
C THR A 221 -2.70 -6.37 7.61
N TYR A 222 -1.76 -7.32 7.45
CA TYR A 222 -0.74 -7.23 6.41
C TYR A 222 -1.34 -7.26 5.01
N GLY A 223 -2.24 -8.20 4.71
CA GLY A 223 -2.91 -8.25 3.41
C GLY A 223 -3.61 -6.94 3.07
N LEU A 224 -4.34 -6.37 4.03
CA LEU A 224 -5.01 -5.08 3.87
C LEU A 224 -4.01 -3.92 3.67
N ILE A 225 -2.94 -3.83 4.47
CA ILE A 225 -1.89 -2.80 4.31
C ILE A 225 -1.20 -2.93 2.97
N TRP A 226 -0.76 -4.13 2.61
CA TRP A 226 -0.04 -4.43 1.39
C TRP A 226 -0.86 -4.08 0.15
N ALA A 227 -2.09 -4.60 0.05
CA ALA A 227 -2.95 -4.37 -1.10
C ALA A 227 -3.33 -2.89 -1.21
N PHE A 228 -3.77 -2.29 -0.10
CA PHE A 228 -4.18 -0.89 -0.10
C PHE A 228 -3.04 0.04 -0.49
N THR A 229 -1.85 -0.15 0.08
CA THR A 229 -0.70 0.72 -0.18
C THR A 229 -0.23 0.63 -1.62
N ASN A 230 -0.13 -0.59 -2.18
CA ASN A 230 0.25 -0.78 -3.58
C ASN A 230 -0.75 -0.10 -4.52
N LEU A 231 -2.05 -0.29 -4.28
CA LEU A 231 -3.10 0.36 -5.07
C LEU A 231 -3.03 1.89 -4.93
N ASP A 232 -2.92 2.40 -3.71
CA ASP A 232 -3.00 3.85 -3.47
C ASP A 232 -1.78 4.59 -4.02
N ASP A 233 -0.58 4.02 -3.89
CA ASP A 233 0.66 4.62 -4.39
C ASP A 233 0.73 4.53 -5.93
N GLY A 234 0.37 3.38 -6.54
CA GLY A 234 0.31 3.24 -7.99
C GLY A 234 -0.70 4.21 -8.64
N LEU A 235 -1.89 4.35 -8.06
CA LEU A 235 -2.89 5.32 -8.55
C LEU A 235 -2.47 6.77 -8.32
N SER A 236 -1.76 7.06 -7.23
CA SER A 236 -1.26 8.41 -6.95
C SER A 236 -0.14 8.80 -7.92
N ALA A 237 0.73 7.86 -8.29
CA ALA A 237 1.78 8.08 -9.29
C ALA A 237 1.19 8.38 -10.67
N ASP A 238 0.06 7.75 -11.03
CA ASP A 238 -0.55 7.87 -12.35
C ASP A 238 -1.70 8.91 -12.44
N ASP A 239 -2.02 9.73 -11.42
CA ASP A 239 -3.27 10.53 -11.38
C ASP A 239 -3.54 11.36 -12.66
N ALA A 240 -2.51 12.01 -13.20
CA ALA A 240 -2.64 12.81 -14.42
C ALA A 240 -2.89 11.92 -15.66
N ALA A 241 -2.14 10.81 -15.79
CA ALA A 241 -2.29 9.86 -16.89
C ALA A 241 -3.65 9.14 -16.84
N LEU A 242 -4.12 8.75 -15.65
CA LEU A 242 -5.43 8.15 -15.43
C LEU A 242 -6.56 9.08 -15.81
N ARG A 243 -6.44 10.38 -15.50
CA ARG A 243 -7.46 11.38 -15.86
C ARG A 243 -7.60 11.51 -17.38
N SER A 244 -6.48 11.58 -18.10
CA SER A 244 -6.49 11.65 -19.57
C SER A 244 -7.00 10.34 -20.17
N GLY A 245 -6.42 9.20 -19.78
CA GLY A 245 -6.78 7.90 -20.34
C GLY A 245 -8.23 7.52 -20.07
N ALA A 246 -8.77 7.87 -18.91
CA ALA A 246 -10.19 7.66 -18.62
C ALA A 246 -11.10 8.45 -19.59
N ALA A 247 -10.75 9.70 -19.91
CA ALA A 247 -11.51 10.51 -20.85
C ALA A 247 -11.44 9.92 -22.27
N ASP A 248 -10.26 9.45 -22.69
CA ASP A 248 -10.08 8.82 -24.01
C ASP A 248 -10.90 7.54 -24.14
N LEU A 249 -10.87 6.66 -23.12
CA LEU A 249 -11.65 5.42 -23.12
C LEU A 249 -13.15 5.66 -23.02
N ASP A 250 -13.58 6.76 -22.40
CA ASP A 250 -15.00 7.11 -22.34
C ASP A 250 -15.59 7.36 -23.74
N THR A 251 -14.78 7.82 -24.70
CA THR A 251 -15.21 7.99 -26.11
C THR A 251 -15.54 6.65 -26.79
N GLN A 252 -14.96 5.56 -26.30
CA GLN A 252 -15.11 4.22 -26.89
C GLN A 252 -16.30 3.45 -26.31
N LEU A 253 -16.90 3.90 -25.20
CA LEU A 253 -17.99 3.21 -24.49
C LEU A 253 -19.21 2.87 -25.37
N ALA A 254 -19.44 3.61 -26.45
CA ALA A 254 -20.53 3.33 -27.37
C ALA A 254 -20.32 2.05 -28.20
N ARG A 255 -19.06 1.64 -28.43
CA ARG A 255 -18.72 0.48 -29.26
C ARG A 255 -19.06 -0.82 -28.50
N PRO A 256 -19.68 -1.82 -29.15
CA PRO A 256 -20.03 -3.09 -28.51
C PRO A 256 -18.78 -3.94 -28.23
N LEU A 257 -17.82 -3.94 -29.15
CA LEU A 257 -16.52 -4.57 -29.01
C LEU A 257 -15.44 -3.50 -28.92
N SER A 258 -14.57 -3.60 -27.92
CA SER A 258 -13.34 -2.80 -27.83
C SER A 258 -12.24 -3.60 -27.14
N ALA A 259 -11.05 -3.57 -27.72
CA ALA A 259 -9.82 -4.07 -27.11
C ALA A 259 -8.85 -2.89 -27.05
N VAL A 260 -8.40 -2.56 -25.85
CA VAL A 260 -7.63 -1.36 -25.59
C VAL A 260 -6.19 -1.76 -25.30
N ALA A 261 -5.32 -1.62 -26.29
CA ALA A 261 -3.92 -2.02 -26.15
C ALA A 261 -3.21 -1.30 -25.01
N ARG A 262 -2.41 -2.04 -24.22
CA ARG A 262 -1.55 -1.46 -23.18
C ARG A 262 -0.58 -0.41 -23.74
N ALA A 263 -0.13 -0.61 -24.97
CA ALA A 263 0.75 0.32 -25.67
C ALA A 263 0.13 1.72 -25.90
N ALA A 264 -1.19 1.87 -25.79
CA ALA A 264 -1.86 3.18 -25.88
C ALA A 264 -1.61 4.07 -24.65
N PHE A 265 -1.14 3.51 -23.53
CA PHE A 265 -0.87 4.23 -22.29
C PHE A 265 0.55 3.97 -21.80
N PRO A 266 1.57 4.47 -22.52
CA PRO A 266 2.97 4.28 -22.13
C PRO A 266 3.25 4.96 -20.79
N GLY A 267 4.04 4.28 -19.95
CA GLY A 267 4.50 4.82 -18.66
C GLY A 267 3.53 4.66 -17.49
N LEU A 268 2.35 4.07 -17.74
CA LEU A 268 1.34 3.83 -16.73
C LEU A 268 1.66 2.55 -15.94
N SER A 269 1.56 2.62 -14.61
CA SER A 269 1.85 1.50 -13.70
C SER A 269 0.92 0.30 -13.95
N ALA A 270 1.27 -0.88 -13.47
CA ALA A 270 0.39 -2.04 -13.57
C ALA A 270 -0.94 -1.81 -12.83
N VAL A 271 -0.88 -1.16 -11.65
CA VAL A 271 -2.06 -0.74 -10.88
C VAL A 271 -2.92 0.27 -11.62
N GLY A 272 -2.30 1.27 -12.25
CA GLY A 272 -3.05 2.23 -13.05
C GLY A 272 -3.77 1.55 -14.21
N ALA A 273 -3.12 0.58 -14.87
CA ALA A 273 -3.67 -0.10 -16.04
C ALA A 273 -4.86 -0.94 -15.62
N LEU A 274 -4.70 -1.64 -14.49
CA LEU A 274 -5.75 -2.38 -13.81
C LEU A 274 -6.97 -1.50 -13.51
N TRP A 275 -6.75 -0.32 -12.94
CA TRP A 275 -7.83 0.60 -12.62
C TRP A 275 -8.52 1.15 -13.87
N LEU A 276 -7.75 1.54 -14.88
CA LEU A 276 -8.28 2.10 -16.12
C LEU A 276 -9.13 1.06 -16.88
N GLY A 277 -8.62 -0.16 -17.00
CA GLY A 277 -9.31 -1.28 -17.63
C GLY A 277 -10.56 -1.69 -16.88
N SER A 278 -10.45 -1.90 -15.56
CA SER A 278 -11.60 -2.24 -14.73
C SER A 278 -12.69 -1.16 -14.74
N ARG A 279 -12.31 0.13 -14.73
CA ARG A 279 -13.27 1.24 -14.86
C ARG A 279 -13.96 1.23 -16.23
N HIS A 280 -13.23 0.99 -17.31
CA HIS A 280 -13.84 0.92 -18.64
C HIS A 280 -14.83 -0.25 -18.73
N CYS A 281 -14.43 -1.44 -18.27
CA CYS A 281 -15.29 -2.61 -18.14
C CYS A 281 -16.55 -2.33 -17.33
N ALA A 282 -16.40 -1.75 -16.14
CA ALA A 282 -17.48 -1.34 -15.24
C ALA A 282 -18.51 -0.45 -15.95
N ARG A 283 -18.05 0.63 -16.59
CA ARG A 283 -18.92 1.55 -17.32
C ARG A 283 -19.54 0.93 -18.54
N HIS A 284 -18.82 0.03 -19.22
CA HIS A 284 -19.34 -0.71 -20.35
C HIS A 284 -20.52 -1.59 -19.91
N THR A 285 -20.37 -2.36 -18.82
CA THR A 285 -21.45 -3.18 -18.23
C THR A 285 -22.69 -2.36 -17.92
N ILE A 286 -22.54 -1.28 -17.15
CA ILE A 286 -23.67 -0.41 -16.78
C ILE A 286 -24.39 0.12 -18.02
N ARG A 287 -23.64 0.60 -19.03
CA ARG A 287 -24.23 1.14 -20.26
C ARG A 287 -25.03 0.10 -21.07
N ARG A 288 -24.69 -1.18 -20.94
CA ARG A 288 -25.37 -2.28 -21.64
C ARG A 288 -26.58 -2.81 -20.88
N LEU A 289 -26.70 -2.51 -19.59
CA LEU A 289 -27.92 -2.71 -18.81
C LEU A 289 -28.85 -1.51 -19.03
N ARG A 290 -29.70 -1.58 -20.06
CA ARG A 290 -30.58 -0.46 -20.46
C ARG A 290 -31.99 -0.53 -19.88
N ARG A 291 -32.38 -1.66 -19.32
CA ARG A 291 -33.72 -1.95 -18.81
C ARG A 291 -33.59 -2.82 -17.57
N PRO A 292 -34.58 -2.77 -16.66
CA PRO A 292 -34.67 -3.74 -15.60
C PRO A 292 -34.68 -5.16 -16.14
N VAL A 293 -33.97 -6.06 -15.45
CA VAL A 293 -33.85 -7.49 -15.80
C VAL A 293 -34.44 -8.34 -14.69
N ASP A 294 -34.96 -9.52 -15.05
CA ASP A 294 -35.50 -10.45 -14.05
C ASP A 294 -34.40 -11.03 -13.17
N THR A 295 -33.20 -11.27 -13.73
CA THR A 295 -32.05 -11.81 -13.02
C THR A 295 -30.78 -11.61 -13.84
N TRP A 296 -29.64 -11.79 -13.21
CA TRP A 296 -28.32 -11.76 -13.84
C TRP A 296 -27.33 -12.64 -13.07
N ALA A 297 -26.27 -13.09 -13.75
CA ALA A 297 -25.12 -13.73 -13.12
C ALA A 297 -23.83 -13.01 -13.51
N LEU A 298 -22.87 -12.97 -12.60
CA LEU A 298 -21.50 -12.51 -12.87
C LEU A 298 -20.55 -13.71 -12.90
N TRP A 299 -19.55 -13.63 -13.76
CA TRP A 299 -18.39 -14.50 -13.74
C TRP A 299 -17.14 -13.67 -13.52
N HIS A 300 -16.39 -14.00 -12.48
CA HIS A 300 -15.18 -13.33 -12.06
C HIS A 300 -13.96 -14.14 -12.49
N ARG A 301 -12.91 -13.44 -12.92
CA ARG A 301 -11.63 -14.08 -13.25
C ARG A 301 -10.67 -14.12 -12.06
N ASP A 302 -10.97 -13.39 -11.01
CA ASP A 302 -10.15 -13.29 -9.81
C ASP A 302 -9.99 -14.68 -9.16
N CYS A 303 -8.76 -15.15 -8.99
CA CYS A 303 -8.45 -16.38 -8.25
C CYS A 303 -7.35 -16.20 -7.20
N ARG A 304 -6.89 -14.96 -7.01
CA ARG A 304 -5.82 -14.55 -6.09
C ARG A 304 -6.21 -13.25 -5.38
N GLY A 305 -5.59 -12.99 -4.24
CA GLY A 305 -5.89 -11.82 -3.41
C GLY A 305 -5.58 -10.50 -4.11
N GLU A 306 -4.45 -10.47 -4.83
CA GLU A 306 -3.96 -9.32 -5.57
C GLU A 306 -4.92 -8.89 -6.68
N GLU A 307 -5.48 -9.88 -7.38
CA GLU A 307 -6.50 -9.69 -8.42
C GLU A 307 -7.80 -9.16 -7.78
N ALA A 308 -8.21 -9.79 -6.68
CA ALA A 308 -9.46 -9.50 -5.99
C ALA A 308 -9.45 -8.17 -5.21
N ALA A 309 -8.28 -7.61 -4.90
CA ALA A 309 -8.13 -6.37 -4.12
C ALA A 309 -8.89 -5.17 -4.73
N ALA A 310 -9.05 -5.14 -6.06
CA ALA A 310 -9.84 -4.12 -6.73
C ALA A 310 -11.30 -4.10 -6.25
N TRP A 311 -11.89 -5.25 -5.94
CA TRP A 311 -13.26 -5.34 -5.41
C TRP A 311 -13.39 -4.80 -3.98
N LEU A 312 -12.31 -4.80 -3.21
CA LEU A 312 -12.31 -4.24 -1.85
C LEU A 312 -12.16 -2.72 -1.86
N PHE A 313 -11.31 -2.17 -2.74
CA PHE A 313 -10.85 -0.79 -2.62
C PHE A 313 -11.27 0.15 -3.76
N PHE A 314 -11.52 -0.35 -4.98
CA PHE A 314 -11.89 0.52 -6.11
C PHE A 314 -13.35 0.93 -6.03
N ARG A 315 -13.59 2.24 -5.90
CA ARG A 315 -14.95 2.81 -5.80
C ARG A 315 -15.86 2.39 -6.96
N HIS A 316 -15.33 2.34 -8.18
CA HIS A 316 -16.15 2.03 -9.36
C HIS A 316 -16.64 0.58 -9.38
N GLN A 317 -15.95 -0.35 -8.73
CA GLN A 317 -16.42 -1.75 -8.64
C GLN A 317 -17.65 -1.84 -7.74
N HIS A 318 -17.66 -1.08 -6.66
CA HIS A 318 -18.80 -0.98 -5.76
C HIS A 318 -20.01 -0.32 -6.44
N ASP A 319 -19.75 0.73 -7.22
CA ASP A 319 -20.79 1.39 -8.02
C ASP A 319 -21.41 0.44 -9.04
N VAL A 320 -20.62 -0.45 -9.66
CA VAL A 320 -21.16 -1.46 -10.58
C VAL A 320 -22.09 -2.42 -9.87
N VAL A 321 -21.65 -3.05 -8.77
CA VAL A 321 -22.49 -4.04 -8.08
C VAL A 321 -23.81 -3.41 -7.61
N ARG A 322 -23.74 -2.22 -7.01
CA ARG A 322 -24.94 -1.46 -6.62
C ARG A 322 -25.84 -1.17 -7.83
N THR A 323 -25.28 -0.62 -8.90
CA THR A 323 -26.06 -0.27 -10.10
C THR A 323 -26.71 -1.51 -10.71
N VAL A 324 -25.98 -2.63 -10.79
CA VAL A 324 -26.49 -3.88 -11.36
C VAL A 324 -27.60 -4.46 -10.48
N LEU A 325 -27.50 -4.36 -9.15
CA LEU A 325 -28.58 -4.72 -8.23
C LEU A 325 -29.81 -3.82 -8.43
N ASP A 326 -29.62 -2.50 -8.58
CA ASP A 326 -30.72 -1.55 -8.85
C ASP A 326 -31.41 -1.78 -10.20
N HIS A 327 -30.80 -2.54 -11.10
CA HIS A 327 -31.40 -2.95 -12.38
C HIS A 327 -32.22 -4.23 -12.28
N LEU A 328 -32.35 -4.85 -11.12
CA LEU A 328 -33.31 -5.95 -10.93
C LEU A 328 -34.74 -5.39 -10.94
N ALA A 329 -35.66 -6.11 -11.59
CA ALA A 329 -37.07 -5.80 -11.47
C ALA A 329 -37.56 -5.98 -10.01
N ASP A 330 -38.58 -5.22 -9.60
CA ASP A 330 -39.08 -5.22 -8.23
C ASP A 330 -39.36 -6.64 -7.70
N GLY A 331 -38.82 -6.96 -6.53
CA GLY A 331 -38.98 -8.27 -5.88
C GLY A 331 -38.16 -9.40 -6.50
N ARG A 332 -37.26 -9.11 -7.44
CA ARG A 332 -36.32 -10.09 -8.00
C ARG A 332 -34.99 -10.08 -7.26
N THR A 333 -34.31 -11.22 -7.32
CA THR A 333 -32.97 -11.41 -6.75
C THR A 333 -31.96 -11.73 -7.85
N PRO A 334 -30.69 -11.37 -7.68
CA PRO A 334 -29.65 -11.80 -8.59
C PRO A 334 -29.57 -13.33 -8.59
N LEU A 335 -29.08 -13.90 -9.69
CA LEU A 335 -28.74 -15.32 -9.71
C LEU A 335 -27.57 -15.50 -8.74
N GLY A 336 -26.46 -14.77 -8.97
CA GLY A 336 -25.27 -14.77 -8.13
C GLY A 336 -24.00 -14.43 -8.89
N SER A 337 -22.86 -14.66 -8.25
CA SER A 337 -21.51 -14.46 -8.78
C SER A 337 -20.73 -15.76 -8.75
N ALA A 338 -20.12 -16.15 -9.86
CA ALA A 338 -19.29 -17.33 -9.99
C ALA A 338 -17.80 -16.96 -10.05
N PHE A 339 -16.96 -17.77 -9.42
CA PHE A 339 -15.51 -17.71 -9.45
C PHE A 339 -14.95 -19.09 -9.82
N CYS A 340 -13.78 -19.10 -10.44
CA CYS A 340 -12.97 -20.30 -10.58
C CYS A 340 -11.70 -20.13 -9.75
N VAL A 341 -11.58 -20.92 -8.67
CA VAL A 341 -10.43 -20.89 -7.76
C VAL A 341 -9.85 -22.30 -7.66
N PRO A 342 -8.97 -22.69 -8.58
CA PRO A 342 -8.37 -24.02 -8.58
C PRO A 342 -7.50 -24.28 -7.36
N ALA A 343 -7.41 -25.54 -6.92
CA ALA A 343 -6.60 -25.93 -5.76
C ALA A 343 -5.11 -25.52 -5.89
N ALA A 344 -4.56 -25.51 -7.11
CA ALA A 344 -3.21 -25.04 -7.36
C ALA A 344 -3.05 -23.53 -7.04
N ALA A 345 -4.05 -22.71 -7.41
CA ALA A 345 -4.03 -21.29 -7.09
C ALA A 345 -4.09 -21.04 -5.58
N VAL A 346 -4.87 -21.85 -4.83
CA VAL A 346 -4.90 -21.80 -3.37
C VAL A 346 -3.55 -22.16 -2.77
N LYS A 347 -2.95 -23.27 -3.20
CA LYS A 347 -1.69 -23.78 -2.67
C LYS A 347 -0.51 -22.83 -2.91
N ASP A 348 -0.49 -22.17 -4.06
CA ASP A 348 0.57 -21.23 -4.42
C ASP A 348 0.39 -19.84 -3.79
N SER A 349 -0.77 -19.58 -3.16
CA SER A 349 -1.08 -18.29 -2.55
C SER A 349 -0.74 -18.27 -1.06
N PRO A 350 0.04 -17.27 -0.58
CA PRO A 350 0.26 -17.08 0.84
C PRO A 350 -1.05 -16.77 1.58
N ALA A 351 -1.04 -16.92 2.92
CA ALA A 351 -2.26 -16.75 3.73
C ALA A 351 -2.95 -15.38 3.53
N PHE A 352 -2.18 -14.29 3.44
CA PHE A 352 -2.74 -12.95 3.25
C PHE A 352 -3.44 -12.78 1.88
N GLU A 353 -2.96 -13.43 0.82
CA GLU A 353 -3.61 -13.47 -0.50
C GLU A 353 -4.96 -14.18 -0.42
N ARG A 354 -4.99 -15.34 0.24
CA ARG A 354 -6.20 -16.14 0.41
C ARG A 354 -7.25 -15.38 1.24
N ILE A 355 -6.81 -14.66 2.27
CA ILE A 355 -7.67 -13.77 3.06
C ILE A 355 -8.24 -12.64 2.21
N LEU A 356 -7.44 -11.96 1.37
CA LEU A 356 -7.95 -10.89 0.51
C LEU A 356 -8.99 -11.39 -0.50
N LEU A 357 -8.76 -12.55 -1.11
CA LEU A 357 -9.73 -13.20 -2.00
C LEU A 357 -11.02 -13.54 -1.24
N PHE A 358 -10.89 -14.12 -0.04
CA PHE A 358 -12.01 -14.43 0.83
C PHE A 358 -12.82 -13.17 1.18
N LEU A 359 -12.17 -12.07 1.56
CA LEU A 359 -12.84 -10.80 1.87
C LEU A 359 -13.59 -10.23 0.66
N ALA A 360 -13.02 -10.32 -0.54
CA ALA A 360 -13.68 -9.83 -1.76
C ALA A 360 -14.96 -10.64 -2.08
N ILE A 361 -14.92 -11.97 -1.91
CA ILE A 361 -16.09 -12.84 -2.09
C ILE A 361 -17.12 -12.61 -0.98
N ALA A 362 -16.67 -12.48 0.28
CA ALA A 362 -17.53 -12.17 1.41
C ALA A 362 -18.24 -10.81 1.27
N TRP A 363 -17.60 -9.85 0.60
CA TRP A 363 -18.23 -8.57 0.31
C TRP A 363 -19.44 -8.73 -0.65
N LEU A 364 -19.34 -9.53 -1.71
CA LEU A 364 -20.47 -9.82 -2.60
C LEU A 364 -21.62 -10.53 -1.86
N GLU A 365 -21.30 -11.51 -1.02
CA GLU A 365 -22.27 -12.18 -0.14
C GLU A 365 -22.96 -11.18 0.80
N SER A 366 -22.22 -10.23 1.36
CA SER A 366 -22.77 -9.17 2.23
C SER A 366 -23.72 -8.22 1.49
N CYS A 367 -23.57 -8.08 0.16
CA CYS A 367 -24.49 -7.35 -0.70
C CYS A 367 -25.73 -8.16 -1.11
N GLY A 368 -25.87 -9.40 -0.64
CA GLY A 368 -26.97 -10.29 -1.02
C GLY A 368 -26.79 -10.93 -2.39
N VAL A 369 -25.56 -10.99 -2.90
CA VAL A 369 -25.21 -11.70 -4.14
C VAL A 369 -24.55 -13.03 -3.76
N PRO A 370 -25.23 -14.18 -3.91
CA PRO A 370 -24.64 -15.48 -3.60
C PRO A 370 -23.40 -15.74 -4.44
N ALA A 371 -22.34 -16.22 -3.83
CA ALA A 371 -21.10 -16.58 -4.49
C ALA A 371 -20.97 -18.09 -4.66
N TRP A 372 -20.54 -18.52 -5.85
CA TRP A 372 -20.21 -19.90 -6.15
C TRP A 372 -18.76 -20.00 -6.60
N VAL A 373 -18.08 -21.03 -6.13
CA VAL A 373 -16.66 -21.23 -6.41
C VAL A 373 -16.48 -22.63 -6.99
N CYS A 374 -16.08 -22.72 -8.24
CA CYS A 374 -15.65 -23.97 -8.86
C CYS A 374 -14.12 -24.11 -8.74
N ALA A 375 -13.62 -25.35 -8.67
CA ALA A 375 -12.20 -25.66 -8.48
C ALA A 375 -11.54 -26.23 -9.74
N GLU A 376 -12.34 -26.52 -10.75
CA GLU A 376 -11.97 -27.12 -12.04
C GLU A 376 -11.14 -26.13 -12.88
N PRO A 377 -9.84 -26.41 -13.14
CA PRO A 377 -8.94 -25.49 -13.83
C PRO A 377 -9.39 -25.08 -15.24
N GLU A 378 -10.22 -25.90 -15.90
CA GLU A 378 -10.76 -25.65 -17.23
C GLU A 378 -11.58 -24.35 -17.26
N TYR A 379 -12.26 -24.03 -16.15
CA TYR A 379 -13.07 -22.83 -16.02
C TYR A 379 -12.23 -21.57 -15.71
N ALA A 380 -10.94 -21.71 -15.37
CA ALA A 380 -10.07 -20.56 -15.09
C ALA A 380 -9.78 -19.70 -16.33
N GLN A 381 -9.98 -20.26 -17.53
CA GLN A 381 -9.82 -19.56 -18.82
C GLN A 381 -11.08 -18.84 -19.28
N VAL A 382 -12.22 -19.05 -18.61
CA VAL A 382 -13.46 -18.37 -18.95
C VAL A 382 -13.31 -16.87 -18.71
N ASP A 383 -13.76 -16.09 -19.69
CA ASP A 383 -13.74 -14.63 -19.62
C ASP A 383 -14.59 -14.11 -18.46
N GLY A 384 -14.26 -12.93 -17.95
CA GLY A 384 -15.14 -12.23 -17.01
C GLY A 384 -16.36 -11.73 -17.77
N PHE A 385 -17.57 -11.95 -17.25
CA PHE A 385 -18.79 -11.49 -17.90
C PHE A 385 -19.94 -11.21 -16.94
N LEU A 386 -20.88 -10.37 -17.38
CA LEU A 386 -22.24 -10.31 -16.86
C LEU A 386 -23.20 -10.98 -17.83
N LEU A 387 -23.98 -11.94 -17.36
CA LEU A 387 -24.99 -12.66 -18.12
C LEU A 387 -26.39 -12.26 -17.68
N VAL A 388 -27.23 -11.85 -18.62
CA VAL A 388 -28.68 -11.80 -18.48
C VAL A 388 -29.24 -13.02 -19.21
N PRO A 389 -29.70 -14.06 -18.49
CA PRO A 389 -30.03 -15.35 -19.08
C PRO A 389 -30.99 -15.25 -20.27
N GLY A 390 -30.62 -15.91 -21.38
CA GLY A 390 -31.41 -15.93 -22.61
C GLY A 390 -31.49 -14.61 -23.39
N GLN A 391 -30.87 -13.53 -22.90
CA GLN A 391 -30.96 -12.21 -23.51
C GLN A 391 -29.61 -11.71 -24.02
N ARG A 392 -28.60 -11.62 -23.14
CA ARG A 392 -27.28 -11.09 -23.50
C ARG A 392 -26.19 -11.50 -22.53
N ALA A 393 -24.95 -11.49 -22.98
CA ALA A 393 -23.77 -11.44 -22.13
C ALA A 393 -22.93 -10.20 -22.48
N VAL A 394 -22.33 -9.61 -21.45
CA VAL A 394 -21.39 -8.49 -21.55
C VAL A 394 -20.05 -8.98 -21.01
N VAL A 395 -19.08 -9.15 -21.89
CA VAL A 395 -17.73 -9.59 -21.55
C VAL A 395 -16.93 -8.40 -21.06
N THR A 396 -16.23 -8.57 -19.94
CA THR A 396 -15.45 -7.55 -19.25
C THR A 396 -14.14 -8.11 -18.72
N ASN A 397 -13.14 -8.20 -19.60
CA ASN A 397 -11.81 -8.66 -19.26
C ASN A 397 -10.87 -7.49 -18.99
N TRP A 398 -10.39 -7.39 -17.76
CA TRP A 398 -9.36 -6.43 -17.34
C TRP A 398 -8.24 -7.09 -16.52
N LEU A 399 -8.41 -8.37 -16.19
CA LEU A 399 -7.41 -9.23 -15.58
C LEU A 399 -6.87 -10.20 -16.62
N ARG A 400 -5.58 -10.56 -16.50
CA ARG A 400 -4.92 -11.61 -17.30
C ARG A 400 -5.22 -11.46 -18.81
N THR A 401 -5.03 -10.24 -19.31
CA THR A 401 -5.12 -9.88 -20.72
C THR A 401 -3.88 -9.06 -21.10
N PRO A 402 -3.32 -9.20 -22.31
CA PRO A 402 -2.21 -8.36 -22.78
C PRO A 402 -2.60 -6.88 -22.95
N ASP A 403 -3.90 -6.61 -23.04
CA ASP A 403 -4.50 -5.29 -23.19
C ASP A 403 -4.84 -4.66 -21.82
N VAL A 404 -5.15 -3.37 -21.78
CA VAL A 404 -5.73 -2.71 -20.61
C VAL A 404 -7.09 -3.31 -20.27
N CYS A 405 -7.89 -3.53 -21.31
CA CYS A 405 -9.15 -4.27 -21.20
C CYS A 405 -9.60 -4.79 -22.57
N GLN A 406 -10.45 -5.81 -22.52
CA GLN A 406 -11.22 -6.30 -23.64
C GLN A 406 -12.69 -6.41 -23.21
N VAL A 407 -13.55 -5.73 -23.95
CA VAL A 407 -15.00 -5.73 -23.73
C VAL A 407 -15.72 -6.18 -24.99
N ASP A 408 -16.75 -6.99 -24.83
CA ASP A 408 -17.61 -7.46 -25.93
C ASP A 408 -19.06 -7.60 -25.45
N VAL A 409 -19.99 -7.68 -26.39
CA VAL A 409 -21.40 -7.91 -26.14
C VAL A 409 -21.93 -8.94 -27.12
N THR A 410 -22.55 -9.99 -26.60
CA THR A 410 -23.18 -11.02 -27.42
C THR A 410 -24.61 -11.28 -27.01
N ASP A 411 -25.45 -11.54 -28.01
CA ASP A 411 -26.82 -12.05 -27.91
C ASP A 411 -26.97 -13.39 -28.68
N ARG A 412 -25.84 -13.96 -29.14
CA ARG A 412 -25.84 -15.20 -29.91
C ARG A 412 -26.17 -16.38 -29.01
N LYS A 413 -27.25 -17.08 -29.32
CA LYS A 413 -27.78 -18.19 -28.52
C LYS A 413 -26.75 -19.25 -28.12
N ALA A 414 -25.80 -19.57 -28.99
CA ALA A 414 -24.73 -20.54 -28.70
C ALA A 414 -23.82 -20.03 -27.57
N GLN A 415 -23.26 -18.82 -27.71
CA GLN A 415 -22.39 -18.22 -26.69
C GLN A 415 -23.13 -17.96 -25.37
N LEU A 416 -24.40 -17.54 -25.44
CA LEU A 416 -25.22 -17.40 -24.24
C LEU A 416 -25.42 -18.72 -23.50
N ARG A 417 -25.52 -19.83 -24.24
CA ARG A 417 -25.60 -21.16 -23.65
C ARG A 417 -24.28 -21.54 -22.99
N ASP A 418 -23.14 -21.31 -23.66
CA ASP A 418 -21.82 -21.62 -23.08
C ASP A 418 -21.60 -20.89 -21.74
N TYR A 419 -21.95 -19.60 -21.66
CA TYR A 419 -21.89 -18.84 -20.40
C TYR A 419 -22.90 -19.31 -19.35
N ALA A 420 -24.12 -19.65 -19.76
CA ALA A 420 -25.12 -20.20 -18.85
C ALA A 420 -24.70 -21.57 -18.30
N ASP A 421 -24.06 -22.40 -19.12
CA ASP A 421 -23.54 -23.72 -18.74
C ASP A 421 -22.39 -23.56 -17.74
N ALA A 422 -21.49 -22.58 -17.93
CA ALA A 422 -20.45 -22.27 -16.96
C ALA A 422 -21.02 -21.84 -15.60
N VAL A 423 -21.97 -20.89 -15.58
CA VAL A 423 -22.65 -20.46 -14.35
C VAL A 423 -23.40 -21.62 -13.71
N GLY A 424 -24.12 -22.42 -14.51
CA GLY A 424 -24.84 -23.61 -14.04
C GLY A 424 -23.91 -24.64 -13.42
N HIS A 425 -22.75 -24.88 -14.02
CA HIS A 425 -21.72 -25.78 -13.51
C HIS A 425 -21.18 -25.28 -12.16
N ALA A 426 -20.75 -24.02 -12.09
CA ALA A 426 -20.22 -23.44 -10.86
C ALA A 426 -21.24 -23.50 -9.71
N ARG A 427 -22.52 -23.25 -9.99
CA ARG A 427 -23.59 -23.36 -9.00
C ARG A 427 -23.82 -24.81 -8.53
N ALA A 428 -23.77 -25.77 -9.44
CA ALA A 428 -24.03 -27.18 -9.14
C ALA A 428 -22.85 -27.88 -8.43
N HIS A 429 -21.62 -27.45 -8.70
CA HIS A 429 -20.37 -28.06 -8.20
C HIS A 429 -19.56 -27.10 -7.33
N THR A 430 -20.23 -26.12 -6.69
CA THR A 430 -19.53 -25.15 -5.84
C THR A 430 -18.87 -25.84 -4.64
N VAL A 431 -17.62 -25.48 -4.37
CA VAL A 431 -16.93 -25.84 -3.12
C VAL A 431 -17.42 -24.97 -1.95
N ALA A 432 -17.97 -23.79 -2.23
CA ALA A 432 -18.61 -22.90 -1.28
C ALA A 432 -20.10 -23.25 -1.14
N ALA A 433 -20.41 -24.47 -0.71
CA ALA A 433 -21.79 -24.96 -0.60
C ALA A 433 -22.49 -24.44 0.68
N GLY A 434 -23.79 -24.16 0.60
CA GLY A 434 -24.60 -23.73 1.74
C GLY A 434 -25.79 -22.86 1.37
N ASP A 435 -26.87 -22.98 2.15
CA ASP A 435 -28.09 -22.19 1.93
C ASP A 435 -27.97 -20.75 2.45
N THR A 436 -27.15 -20.53 3.49
CA THR A 436 -26.89 -19.22 4.08
C THR A 436 -25.54 -18.66 3.64
N PRO A 437 -25.35 -17.32 3.64
CA PRO A 437 -24.05 -16.71 3.41
C PRO A 437 -22.97 -17.24 4.37
N ALA A 438 -23.32 -17.44 5.65
CA ALA A 438 -22.40 -17.98 6.65
C ALA A 438 -21.89 -19.38 6.28
N ALA A 439 -22.80 -20.29 5.89
CA ALA A 439 -22.44 -21.65 5.48
C ALA A 439 -21.54 -21.65 4.24
N ARG A 440 -21.88 -20.86 3.21
CA ARG A 440 -21.06 -20.75 1.99
C ARG A 440 -19.69 -20.19 2.26
N LEU A 441 -19.59 -19.14 3.08
CA LEU A 441 -18.31 -18.53 3.44
C LEU A 441 -17.46 -19.43 4.32
N ARG A 442 -18.06 -20.23 5.21
CA ARG A 442 -17.31 -21.24 5.97
C ARG A 442 -16.74 -22.32 5.06
N ALA A 443 -17.55 -22.87 4.15
CA ALA A 443 -17.07 -23.84 3.16
C ALA A 443 -16.00 -23.25 2.23
N LEU A 444 -16.11 -21.96 1.87
CA LEU A 444 -15.06 -21.26 1.14
C LEU A 444 -13.78 -21.11 1.96
N ALA A 445 -13.87 -20.78 3.25
CA ALA A 445 -12.72 -20.69 4.13
C ALA A 445 -11.99 -22.04 4.21
N ASP A 446 -12.72 -23.16 4.29
CA ASP A 446 -12.13 -24.50 4.25
C ASP A 446 -11.37 -24.76 2.94
N HIS A 447 -11.97 -24.41 1.78
CA HIS A 447 -11.30 -24.55 0.47
C HIS A 447 -10.05 -23.66 0.35
N LEU A 448 -10.08 -22.47 0.94
CA LEU A 448 -8.94 -21.54 0.98
C LEU A 448 -7.94 -21.86 2.10
N GLU A 449 -8.15 -22.94 2.86
CA GLU A 449 -7.34 -23.34 4.02
C GLU A 449 -7.18 -22.19 5.05
N LEU A 450 -8.28 -21.51 5.35
CA LEU A 450 -8.37 -20.45 6.35
C LEU A 450 -9.07 -20.97 7.60
N ASP A 451 -8.51 -20.69 8.77
CA ASP A 451 -9.18 -20.96 10.04
C ASP A 451 -10.38 -20.02 10.21
N TRP A 452 -11.60 -20.57 10.08
CA TRP A 452 -12.86 -19.83 10.19
C TRP A 452 -12.97 -19.05 11.50
N SER A 453 -12.64 -19.69 12.63
CA SER A 453 -12.74 -19.08 13.96
C SER A 453 -11.75 -17.92 14.11
N TRP A 454 -10.55 -18.07 13.55
CA TRP A 454 -9.54 -17.03 13.53
C TRP A 454 -9.96 -15.86 12.65
N VAL A 455 -10.42 -16.11 11.41
CA VAL A 455 -10.81 -15.06 10.46
C VAL A 455 -11.98 -14.25 11.00
N THR A 456 -13.06 -14.90 11.45
CA THR A 456 -14.27 -14.20 11.96
C THR A 456 -13.95 -13.37 13.21
N ARG A 457 -13.20 -13.94 14.16
CA ARG A 457 -12.74 -13.22 15.35
C ARG A 457 -11.86 -12.02 14.99
N ARG A 458 -10.87 -12.18 14.11
CA ARG A 458 -9.99 -11.07 13.70
C ARG A 458 -10.73 -9.99 12.91
N CYS A 459 -11.71 -10.37 12.08
CA CYS A 459 -12.58 -9.42 11.41
C CYS A 459 -13.44 -8.63 12.42
N ARG A 460 -13.98 -9.30 13.45
CA ARG A 460 -14.70 -8.63 14.56
C ARG A 460 -13.82 -7.61 15.26
N GLU A 461 -12.67 -8.05 15.77
CA GLU A 461 -11.69 -7.20 16.46
C GLU A 461 -11.31 -5.98 15.60
N LEU A 462 -11.07 -6.16 14.31
CA LEU A 462 -10.70 -5.04 13.41
C LEU A 462 -11.89 -4.13 13.08
N SER A 463 -13.11 -4.67 12.97
CA SER A 463 -14.32 -3.90 12.65
C SER A 463 -14.78 -2.97 13.77
N GLU A 464 -14.41 -3.25 15.03
CA GLU A 464 -14.72 -2.39 16.18
C GLU A 464 -14.02 -1.02 16.08
N TYR A 465 -12.84 -0.99 15.46
CA TYR A 465 -12.03 0.23 15.28
C TYR A 465 -12.08 0.78 13.86
N GLY A 466 -12.29 -0.09 12.86
CA GLY A 466 -12.24 0.24 11.44
C GLY A 466 -10.81 0.42 10.91
N LEU A 467 -10.68 0.65 9.61
CA LEU A 467 -9.36 0.73 8.95
C LEU A 467 -8.83 2.15 8.82
N VAL A 468 -9.65 3.19 8.99
CA VAL A 468 -9.32 4.59 8.65
C VAL A 468 -8.15 5.18 9.45
N ASP A 469 -7.87 4.64 10.63
CA ASP A 469 -6.74 5.07 11.45
C ASP A 469 -5.48 4.25 11.18
N MET A 470 -5.62 3.02 10.69
CA MET A 470 -4.50 2.17 10.23
C MET A 470 -4.06 2.52 8.81
N LEU A 471 -5.00 2.93 7.96
CA LEU A 471 -4.82 3.18 6.54
C LEU A 471 -5.50 4.49 6.13
N ARG A 472 -4.74 5.39 5.50
CA ARG A 472 -5.30 6.62 4.93
C ARG A 472 -5.26 6.60 3.40
N PRO A 473 -6.43 6.71 2.72
CA PRO A 473 -6.48 6.97 1.29
C PRO A 473 -5.89 8.33 0.91
N ARG A 474 -5.01 8.32 -0.10
CA ARG A 474 -4.44 9.51 -0.73
C ARG A 474 -5.04 9.71 -2.12
N SER A 475 -5.33 8.62 -2.83
CA SER A 475 -6.09 8.61 -4.06
C SER A 475 -7.59 8.69 -3.78
N ARG A 476 -8.26 9.63 -4.44
CA ARG A 476 -9.73 9.75 -4.42
C ARG A 476 -10.45 8.57 -5.09
N LEU A 477 -9.71 7.73 -5.81
CA LEU A 477 -10.24 6.58 -6.54
C LEU A 477 -10.44 5.36 -5.63
N LEU A 478 -9.87 5.39 -4.43
CA LEU A 478 -9.98 4.35 -3.42
C LEU A 478 -10.95 4.71 -2.30
N THR A 479 -11.42 3.68 -1.61
CA THR A 479 -12.18 3.78 -0.38
C THR A 479 -11.88 2.59 0.53
N LEU A 480 -12.13 2.75 1.83
CA LEU A 480 -12.03 1.70 2.84
C LEU A 480 -13.41 1.19 3.28
N SER A 481 -14.50 1.84 2.90
CA SER A 481 -15.82 1.56 3.48
C SER A 481 -16.32 0.14 3.23
N GLN A 482 -15.95 -0.47 2.09
CA GLN A 482 -16.35 -1.82 1.75
C GLN A 482 -15.51 -2.84 2.49
N ALA A 483 -14.21 -2.58 2.65
CA ALA A 483 -13.36 -3.38 3.53
C ALA A 483 -13.88 -3.32 4.99
N ASP A 484 -14.19 -2.13 5.52
CA ASP A 484 -14.80 -1.99 6.86
C ASP A 484 -16.14 -2.73 6.96
N SER A 485 -17.00 -2.60 5.93
CA SER A 485 -18.31 -3.26 5.90
C SER A 485 -18.21 -4.78 5.89
N VAL A 486 -17.26 -5.35 5.12
CA VAL A 486 -17.10 -6.81 5.07
C VAL A 486 -16.49 -7.35 6.36
N LEU A 487 -15.56 -6.63 6.97
CA LEU A 487 -15.02 -6.98 8.29
C LEU A 487 -16.14 -7.01 9.34
N ALA A 488 -17.00 -5.99 9.36
CA ALA A 488 -18.15 -5.93 10.27
C ALA A 488 -19.21 -7.01 9.98
N PHE A 489 -19.41 -7.37 8.71
CA PHE A 489 -20.29 -8.46 8.31
C PHE A 489 -19.76 -9.82 8.81
N LEU A 490 -18.50 -10.13 8.52
CA LEU A 490 -17.85 -11.37 8.96
C LEU A 490 -17.74 -11.47 10.48
N GLY A 491 -17.46 -10.36 11.16
CA GLY A 491 -17.38 -10.32 12.63
C GLY A 491 -18.70 -10.66 13.34
N LYS A 492 -19.84 -10.55 12.65
CA LYS A 492 -21.17 -10.92 13.15
C LYS A 492 -21.55 -12.36 12.84
N LEU A 493 -20.80 -13.06 11.99
CA LEU A 493 -21.02 -14.47 11.72
C LEU A 493 -20.46 -15.26 12.91
N ASP A 494 -21.29 -16.12 13.51
CA ASP A 494 -20.90 -16.86 14.71
C ASP A 494 -19.69 -17.77 14.45
N ALA A 495 -18.78 -17.79 15.41
CA ALA A 495 -17.60 -18.65 15.39
C ALA A 495 -17.94 -20.12 15.71
N ASP A 496 -19.11 -20.35 16.34
CA ASP A 496 -19.47 -21.59 17.04
C ASP A 496 -20.76 -22.25 16.50
N ASP A 497 -20.93 -22.34 15.18
CA ASP A 497 -21.95 -23.21 14.55
C ASP A 497 -21.31 -24.44 13.90
#